data_AF-A0A7S1G7P3-F1
#
_entry.id   AF-A0A7S1G7P3-F1
#
_cell.length_a   1.000
_cell.length_b   1.000
_cell.length_c   1.000
_cell.angle_alpha   90.00
_cell.angle_beta   90.00
_cell.angle_gamma   90.00
#
_symmetry.space_group_name_H-M   'P 1'
#
loop_
_entity.id
_entity.type
_entity.pdbx_description
1 polymer ?
#
loop_
_entity_poly.entity_id
_entity_poly.type
_entity_poly.pdbx_seq_one_letter_code
_entity_poly.pdbx_strand_id
1 'polypeptide(L)'
;HKFNQQPDFSQFIDDDKSDSIVSNLCRVEPTLRRLRVKFDSKVAFSLMKAEPGVASALLYQIKMAIDGLGGKPVGRVKAGQVSALAAQTARSSKPSFDKSTAAFFEKSLRMLAANQNDLYLQKHLARFEEEASRQRARAGKGDDGSRAALKAKNDRIRQQRLHATRREHEILAEAEERGIREWQRNQEIRLAQGRTQALVRAQQAEMKATRVGAMRDADRKDVDAGIADFEATLRDVHGIETRAGELP
;
A
#
# COMPACT_ATOMS: atom_id res chain seq x y z
N HIS A 1 18.95 14.02 -63.33
CA HIS A 1 19.31 14.39 -64.72
C HIS A 1 20.60 13.75 -65.26
N LYS A 2 21.74 13.73 -64.53
CA LYS A 2 23.06 13.25 -65.04
C LYS A 2 23.06 11.86 -65.73
N PHE A 3 22.28 10.92 -65.22
CA PHE A 3 22.21 9.54 -65.75
C PHE A 3 20.88 9.22 -66.48
N ASN A 4 20.02 10.22 -66.66
CA ASN A 4 18.73 10.16 -67.37
C ASN A 4 17.82 8.94 -67.04
N GLN A 5 17.78 8.51 -65.78
CA GLN A 5 17.00 7.33 -65.35
C GLN A 5 15.51 7.63 -65.03
N GLN A 6 15.18 8.90 -64.76
CA GLN A 6 13.85 9.37 -64.35
C GLN A 6 13.29 10.31 -65.44
N PRO A 7 12.40 9.84 -66.33
CA PRO A 7 11.88 10.66 -67.43
C PRO A 7 10.81 11.67 -66.97
N ASP A 8 10.10 11.39 -65.87
CA ASP A 8 8.96 12.17 -65.34
C ASP A 8 9.38 13.14 -64.22
N PHE A 9 10.65 13.54 -64.17
CA PHE A 9 11.17 14.42 -63.12
C PHE A 9 10.43 15.78 -63.02
N SER A 10 9.84 16.26 -64.12
CA SER A 10 9.04 17.48 -64.14
C SER A 10 7.70 17.38 -63.39
N GLN A 11 7.25 16.17 -63.06
CA GLN A 11 5.98 15.93 -62.35
C GLN A 11 6.14 15.86 -60.83
N PHE A 12 7.36 16.05 -60.33
CA PHE A 12 7.64 16.12 -58.89
C PHE A 12 7.22 17.47 -58.33
N ILE A 13 6.59 17.45 -57.16
CA ILE A 13 6.10 18.65 -56.47
C ILE A 13 6.87 18.79 -55.17
N ASP A 14 7.46 19.97 -54.93
CA ASP A 14 8.11 20.31 -53.67
C ASP A 14 7.07 20.90 -52.72
N ASP A 15 6.42 20.04 -51.94
CA ASP A 15 5.38 20.39 -50.97
C ASP A 15 5.48 19.44 -49.76
N ASP A 16 5.20 19.97 -48.57
CA ASP A 16 5.33 19.26 -47.28
C ASP A 16 4.08 18.42 -46.94
N LYS A 17 3.07 18.44 -47.81
CA LYS A 17 1.87 17.62 -47.63
C LYS A 17 2.19 16.13 -47.82
N SER A 18 1.64 15.30 -46.94
CA SER A 18 1.79 13.85 -46.99
C SER A 18 1.41 13.25 -48.35
N ASP A 19 0.34 13.74 -48.99
CA ASP A 19 -0.07 13.27 -50.31
C ASP A 19 0.95 13.60 -51.41
N SER A 20 1.53 14.81 -51.37
CA SER A 20 2.58 15.23 -52.31
C SER A 20 3.82 14.36 -52.15
N ILE A 21 4.23 14.09 -50.90
CA ILE A 21 5.37 13.22 -50.60
C ILE A 21 5.09 11.77 -51.05
N VAL A 22 3.92 11.20 -50.74
CA VAL A 22 3.54 9.85 -51.17
C VAL A 22 3.55 9.73 -52.70
N SER A 23 2.97 10.71 -53.39
CA SER A 23 2.97 10.77 -54.86
C SER A 23 4.40 10.77 -55.42
N ASN A 24 5.29 11.61 -54.88
CA ASN A 24 6.70 11.64 -55.28
C ASN A 24 7.41 10.30 -55.03
N LEU A 25 7.18 9.65 -53.90
CA LEU A 25 7.80 8.35 -53.59
C LEU A 25 7.29 7.23 -54.52
N CYS A 26 5.99 7.22 -54.85
CA CYS A 26 5.42 6.31 -55.84
C CYS A 26 6.03 6.50 -57.24
N ARG A 27 6.44 7.72 -57.60
CA ARG A 27 7.13 8.00 -58.88
C ARG A 27 8.58 7.53 -58.91
N VAL A 28 9.26 7.58 -57.76
CA VAL A 28 10.66 7.11 -57.64
C VAL A 28 10.75 5.59 -57.60
N GLU A 29 9.74 4.92 -57.04
CA GLU A 29 9.71 3.48 -56.82
C GLU A 29 10.02 2.64 -58.07
N PRO A 30 9.41 2.86 -59.26
CA PRO A 30 9.72 2.09 -60.46
C PRO A 30 11.17 2.23 -60.92
N THR A 31 11.77 3.40 -60.72
CA THR A 31 13.16 3.67 -61.09
C THR A 31 14.12 2.97 -60.14
N LEU A 32 13.87 2.99 -58.84
CA LEU A 32 14.68 2.25 -57.86
C LEU A 32 14.56 0.73 -58.05
N ARG A 33 13.36 0.24 -58.37
CA ARG A 33 13.13 -1.17 -58.69
C ARG A 33 13.92 -1.61 -59.93
N ARG A 34 13.98 -0.78 -60.98
CA ARG A 34 14.81 -1.04 -62.18
C ARG A 34 16.30 -1.11 -61.84
N LEU A 35 16.77 -0.24 -60.94
CA LEU A 35 18.13 -0.23 -60.43
C LEU A 35 18.42 -1.37 -59.42
N ARG A 36 17.46 -2.27 -59.15
CA ARG A 36 17.53 -3.35 -58.15
C ARG A 36 17.85 -2.85 -56.74
N VAL A 37 17.52 -1.60 -56.44
CA VAL A 37 17.59 -1.03 -55.09
C VAL A 37 16.37 -1.50 -54.32
N LYS A 38 16.57 -1.97 -53.08
CA LYS A 38 15.46 -2.39 -52.22
C LYS A 38 14.72 -1.14 -51.71
N PHE A 39 13.56 -0.89 -52.28
CA PHE A 39 12.70 0.21 -51.89
C PHE A 39 11.29 -0.32 -51.65
N ASP A 40 10.95 -0.54 -50.37
CA ASP A 40 9.64 -1.02 -49.93
C ASP A 40 8.86 0.09 -49.24
N SER A 41 7.56 -0.16 -48.97
CA SER A 41 6.70 0.83 -48.32
C SER A 41 7.17 1.20 -46.91
N LYS A 42 7.94 0.33 -46.24
CA LYS A 42 8.49 0.61 -44.90
C LYS A 42 9.65 1.61 -44.97
N VAL A 43 10.61 1.40 -45.87
CA VAL A 43 11.71 2.33 -46.13
C VAL A 43 11.16 3.67 -46.61
N ALA A 44 10.16 3.66 -47.49
CA ALA A 44 9.48 4.87 -47.93
C ALA A 44 8.82 5.62 -46.75
N PHE A 45 8.14 4.91 -45.85
CA PHE A 45 7.53 5.50 -44.66
C PHE A 45 8.57 6.03 -43.66
N SER A 46 9.66 5.30 -43.41
CA SER A 46 10.78 5.76 -42.60
C SER A 46 11.42 7.03 -43.18
N LEU A 47 11.47 7.14 -44.51
CA LEU A 47 11.91 8.36 -45.20
C LEU A 47 10.93 9.52 -45.00
N MET A 48 9.61 9.27 -45.05
CA MET A 48 8.59 10.28 -44.72
C MET A 48 8.71 10.78 -43.28
N LYS A 49 9.09 9.90 -42.35
CA LYS A 49 9.34 10.24 -40.93
C LYS A 49 10.69 10.91 -40.67
N ALA A 50 11.52 11.10 -41.71
CA ALA A 50 12.88 11.60 -41.59
C ALA A 50 13.73 10.81 -40.57
N GLU A 51 13.57 9.48 -40.54
CA GLU A 51 14.34 8.63 -39.63
C GLU A 51 15.85 8.73 -39.94
N PRO A 52 16.70 8.93 -38.92
CA PRO A 52 18.13 9.12 -39.12
C PRO A 52 18.78 7.88 -39.73
N GLY A 53 19.69 8.09 -40.69
CA GLY A 53 20.44 7.01 -41.33
C GLY A 53 19.74 6.34 -42.53
N VAL A 54 18.41 6.40 -42.63
CA VAL A 54 17.65 5.74 -43.69
C VAL A 54 17.90 6.39 -45.05
N ALA A 55 17.83 7.73 -45.10
CA ALA A 55 18.10 8.48 -46.33
C ALA A 55 19.55 8.26 -46.83
N SER A 56 20.54 8.30 -45.94
CA SER A 56 21.94 8.05 -46.29
C SER A 56 22.18 6.62 -46.78
N ALA A 57 21.56 5.62 -46.15
CA ALA A 57 21.66 4.24 -46.59
C ALA A 57 21.04 4.03 -47.98
N LEU A 58 19.88 4.64 -48.24
CA LEU A 58 19.23 4.61 -49.55
C LEU A 58 20.09 5.29 -50.62
N LEU A 59 20.64 6.47 -50.33
CA LEU A 59 21.54 7.19 -51.23
C LEU A 59 22.79 6.37 -51.55
N TYR A 60 23.35 5.67 -50.56
CA TYR A 60 24.48 4.77 -50.76
C TYR A 60 24.14 3.60 -51.70
N GLN A 61 22.98 2.95 -51.50
CA GLN A 61 22.51 1.88 -52.38
C GLN A 61 22.30 2.38 -53.81
N ILE A 62 21.72 3.58 -53.99
CA ILE A 62 21.55 4.21 -55.29
C ILE A 62 22.91 4.48 -55.94
N LYS A 63 23.86 5.03 -55.20
CA LYS A 63 25.22 5.28 -55.69
C LYS A 63 25.87 3.98 -56.18
N MET A 64 25.85 2.92 -55.38
CA MET A 64 26.41 1.61 -55.76
C MET A 64 25.73 1.01 -57.00
N ALA A 65 24.41 1.14 -57.11
CA ALA A 65 23.67 0.66 -58.28
C ALA A 65 24.05 1.45 -59.55
N ILE A 66 24.26 2.76 -59.44
CA ILE A 66 24.69 3.62 -60.55
C ILE A 66 26.15 3.36 -60.93
N ASP A 67 27.06 3.21 -59.96
CA ASP A 67 28.47 2.90 -60.21
C ASP A 67 28.60 1.53 -60.92
N GLY A 68 27.79 0.54 -60.53
CA GLY A 68 27.72 -0.77 -61.16
C GLY A 68 27.21 -0.75 -62.61
N LEU A 69 26.50 0.31 -63.03
CA LEU A 69 26.09 0.53 -64.42
C LEU A 69 27.24 1.10 -65.29
N GLY A 70 28.43 1.28 -64.73
CA GLY A 70 29.67 1.46 -65.48
C GLY A 70 30.05 2.91 -65.78
N GLY A 71 29.54 3.90 -65.03
CA GLY A 71 30.07 5.27 -64.98
C GLY A 71 30.12 6.08 -66.29
N LYS A 72 29.73 5.50 -67.43
CA LYS A 72 29.73 6.19 -68.73
C LYS A 72 28.56 7.16 -68.79
N PRO A 73 28.80 8.46 -69.07
CA PRO A 73 27.72 9.41 -69.27
C PRO A 73 26.90 8.97 -70.48
N VAL A 74 25.57 8.89 -70.31
CA VAL A 74 24.63 8.74 -71.42
C VAL A 74 24.81 9.93 -72.37
N GLY A 75 25.39 9.67 -73.55
CA GLY A 75 25.68 10.67 -74.56
C GLY A 75 24.50 10.93 -75.51
N ARG A 76 24.32 12.19 -75.90
CA ARG A 76 23.40 12.60 -76.98
C ARG A 76 23.88 11.97 -78.30
N VAL A 77 22.99 11.33 -79.06
CA VAL A 77 23.30 10.87 -80.41
C VAL A 77 23.14 12.02 -81.41
N LYS A 78 23.95 12.03 -82.49
CA LYS A 78 24.04 13.06 -83.55
C LYS A 78 22.71 13.43 -84.27
N ALA A 79 21.59 12.78 -83.94
CA ALA A 79 20.28 13.00 -84.56
C ALA A 79 19.20 13.52 -83.58
N GLY A 80 19.58 14.04 -82.40
CA GLY A 80 18.63 14.61 -81.45
C GLY A 80 17.83 13.59 -80.62
N GLN A 81 17.89 12.30 -80.94
CA GLN A 81 17.39 11.23 -80.07
C GLN A 81 18.40 10.86 -78.98
N VAL A 82 17.92 10.87 -77.74
CA VAL A 82 18.67 10.40 -76.57
C VAL A 82 18.46 8.88 -76.48
N SER A 83 19.44 8.10 -76.94
CA SER A 83 19.42 6.65 -76.72
C SER A 83 20.02 6.36 -75.35
N ALA A 84 19.18 5.87 -74.43
CA ALA A 84 19.67 5.30 -73.20
C ALA A 84 20.36 3.96 -73.52
N LEU A 85 21.58 3.74 -73.02
CA LEU A 85 22.15 2.40 -72.89
C LEU A 85 21.40 1.55 -71.83
N ALA A 86 20.08 1.74 -71.70
CA ALA A 86 19.18 0.99 -70.83
C ALA A 86 18.82 -0.40 -71.39
N ALA A 87 19.64 -0.95 -72.30
CA ALA A 87 19.48 -2.30 -72.80
C ALA A 87 20.10 -3.37 -71.87
N GLN A 88 20.58 -3.01 -70.68
CA GLN A 88 21.13 -3.98 -69.72
C GLN A 88 20.64 -3.77 -68.28
N THR A 89 19.33 -3.82 -68.08
CA THR A 89 18.76 -4.49 -66.90
C THR A 89 17.48 -5.21 -67.34
N ALA A 90 17.66 -6.33 -68.05
CA ALA A 90 16.58 -7.14 -68.60
C ALA A 90 15.77 -7.85 -67.49
N ARG A 91 14.87 -7.14 -66.81
CA ARG A 91 13.53 -7.70 -66.68
C ARG A 91 12.77 -7.22 -67.91
N SER A 92 12.25 -8.15 -68.71
CA SER A 92 11.15 -7.82 -69.61
C SER A 92 10.09 -7.13 -68.75
N SER A 93 9.83 -5.84 -68.94
CA SER A 93 8.80 -5.14 -68.16
C SER A 93 7.51 -5.93 -68.33
N LYS A 94 6.87 -6.28 -67.22
CA LYS A 94 5.55 -6.92 -67.25
C LYS A 94 4.58 -5.82 -66.84
N PRO A 95 3.99 -5.05 -67.77
CA PRO A 95 3.29 -3.82 -67.42
C PRO A 95 2.15 -4.05 -66.41
N SER A 96 1.47 -5.19 -66.49
CA SER A 96 0.45 -5.58 -65.52
C SER A 96 1.02 -5.79 -64.12
N PHE A 97 2.16 -6.50 -64.00
CA PHE A 97 2.84 -6.74 -62.72
C PHE A 97 3.43 -5.45 -62.13
N ASP A 98 4.01 -4.60 -62.97
CA ASP A 98 4.59 -3.34 -62.49
C ASP A 98 3.50 -2.39 -61.98
N LYS A 99 2.35 -2.34 -62.67
CA LYS A 99 1.16 -1.60 -62.23
C LYS A 99 0.61 -2.14 -60.90
N SER A 100 0.46 -3.46 -60.77
CA SER A 100 -0.07 -4.06 -59.54
C SER A 100 0.88 -3.87 -58.35
N THR A 101 2.19 -3.95 -58.59
CA THR A 101 3.20 -3.72 -57.55
C THR A 101 3.24 -2.25 -57.13
N ALA A 102 3.16 -1.31 -58.08
CA ALA A 102 3.08 0.12 -57.78
C ALA A 102 1.80 0.46 -56.98
N ALA A 103 0.65 -0.11 -57.36
CA ALA A 103 -0.61 0.07 -56.64
C ALA A 103 -0.56 -0.53 -55.22
N PHE A 104 0.07 -1.71 -55.05
CA PHE A 104 0.27 -2.31 -53.74
C PHE A 104 1.21 -1.49 -52.85
N PHE A 105 2.29 -0.96 -53.44
CA PHE A 105 3.23 -0.06 -52.76
C PHE A 105 2.52 1.21 -52.28
N GLU A 106 1.74 1.85 -53.15
CA GLU A 106 0.97 3.04 -52.80
C GLU A 106 -0.05 2.73 -51.69
N LYS A 107 -0.86 1.67 -51.84
CA LYS A 107 -1.84 1.28 -50.82
C LYS A 107 -1.16 1.01 -49.47
N SER A 108 -0.06 0.26 -49.46
CA SER A 108 0.68 -0.04 -48.24
C SER A 108 1.27 1.22 -47.62
N LEU A 109 1.85 2.11 -48.43
CA LEU A 109 2.41 3.37 -47.95
C LEU A 109 1.34 4.30 -47.37
N ARG A 110 0.16 4.39 -48.01
CA ARG A 110 -1.00 5.14 -47.50
C ARG A 110 -1.61 4.53 -46.25
N MET A 111 -1.53 3.21 -46.07
CA MET A 111 -1.93 2.56 -44.81
C MET A 111 -0.94 2.84 -43.67
N LEU A 112 0.34 3.02 -43.97
CA LEU A 112 1.37 3.37 -42.98
C LEU A 112 1.36 4.86 -42.65
N ALA A 113 1.18 5.72 -43.65
CA ALA A 113 1.00 7.15 -43.48
C ALA A 113 -0.31 7.39 -42.74
N ALA A 114 -0.23 7.87 -41.48
CA ALA A 114 -1.42 8.23 -40.73
C ALA A 114 -2.29 9.18 -41.57
N ASN A 115 -3.62 8.97 -41.52
CA ASN A 115 -4.55 9.82 -42.23
C ASN A 115 -4.33 11.27 -41.77
N GLN A 116 -4.05 12.16 -42.72
CA GLN A 116 -3.73 13.55 -42.43
C GLN A 116 -4.86 14.24 -41.65
N ASN A 117 -6.11 13.85 -41.91
CA ASN A 117 -7.28 14.34 -41.17
C ASN A 117 -7.27 13.89 -39.70
N ASP A 118 -6.85 12.66 -39.42
CA ASP A 118 -6.77 12.15 -38.05
C ASP A 118 -5.66 12.87 -37.27
N LEU A 119 -4.53 13.18 -37.92
CA LEU A 119 -3.46 13.98 -37.33
C LEU A 119 -3.92 15.42 -37.05
N TYR A 120 -4.64 16.06 -37.98
CA TYR A 120 -5.22 17.38 -37.74
C TYR A 120 -6.25 17.35 -36.63
N LEU A 121 -7.12 16.33 -36.59
CA LEU A 121 -8.10 16.14 -35.53
C LEU A 121 -7.42 15.98 -34.18
N GLN A 122 -6.43 15.10 -34.05
CA GLN A 122 -5.66 14.94 -32.81
C GLN A 122 -5.02 16.25 -32.36
N LYS A 123 -4.41 16.99 -33.29
CA LYS A 123 -3.81 18.29 -32.98
C LYS A 123 -4.86 19.31 -32.48
N HIS A 124 -6.06 19.32 -33.06
CA HIS A 124 -7.16 20.16 -32.60
C HIS A 124 -7.74 19.71 -31.25
N LEU A 125 -7.83 18.40 -31.01
CA LEU A 125 -8.38 17.83 -29.78
C LEU A 125 -7.42 17.88 -28.59
N ALA A 126 -6.11 17.92 -28.84
CA ALA A 126 -5.07 17.90 -27.79
C ALA A 126 -5.31 18.93 -26.68
N ARG A 127 -5.77 20.15 -27.03
CA ARG A 127 -6.09 21.19 -26.04
C ARG A 127 -7.23 20.78 -25.11
N PHE A 128 -8.25 20.13 -25.65
CA PHE A 128 -9.42 19.69 -24.87
C PHE A 128 -9.06 18.47 -24.00
N GLU A 129 -8.23 17.57 -24.51
CA GLU A 129 -7.72 16.44 -23.73
C GLU A 129 -6.84 16.91 -22.56
N GLU A 130 -6.00 17.92 -22.78
CA GLU A 130 -5.19 18.53 -21.72
C GLU A 130 -6.08 19.18 -20.66
N GLU A 131 -7.09 19.96 -21.08
CA GLU A 131 -8.00 20.63 -20.15
C GLU A 131 -8.87 19.61 -19.39
N ALA A 132 -9.33 18.54 -20.04
CA ALA A 132 -10.05 17.44 -19.39
C ALA A 132 -9.17 16.75 -18.34
N SER A 133 -7.90 16.51 -18.66
CA SER A 133 -6.93 15.93 -17.72
C SER A 133 -6.69 16.86 -16.52
N ARG A 134 -6.58 18.16 -16.77
CA ARG A 134 -6.44 19.19 -15.73
C ARG A 134 -7.66 19.25 -14.81
N GLN A 135 -8.86 19.17 -15.37
CA GLN A 135 -10.11 19.15 -14.59
C GLN A 135 -10.22 17.89 -13.73
N ARG A 136 -9.91 16.71 -14.28
CA ARG A 136 -9.87 15.46 -13.52
C ARG A 136 -8.89 15.53 -12.35
N ALA A 137 -7.70 16.08 -12.56
CA ALA A 137 -6.71 16.27 -11.51
C ALA A 137 -7.19 17.25 -10.41
N ARG A 138 -7.93 18.30 -10.78
CA ARG A 138 -8.54 19.22 -9.81
C ARG A 138 -9.65 18.56 -9.00
N ALA A 139 -10.53 17.80 -9.65
CA ALA A 139 -11.60 17.07 -8.98
C ALA A 139 -11.05 16.05 -7.96
N GLY A 140 -10.05 15.26 -8.37
CA GLY A 140 -9.41 14.28 -7.47
C GLY A 140 -8.81 14.92 -6.21
N LYS A 141 -8.13 16.08 -6.35
CA LYS A 141 -7.60 16.83 -5.19
C LYS A 141 -8.70 17.30 -4.22
N GLY A 142 -9.88 17.67 -4.73
CA GLY A 142 -11.02 18.07 -3.90
C GLY A 142 -11.58 16.91 -3.08
N ASP A 143 -11.71 15.74 -3.70
CA ASP A 143 -12.17 14.52 -3.04
C ASP A 143 -11.18 14.05 -1.98
N ASP A 144 -9.88 14.07 -2.29
CA ASP A 144 -8.82 13.70 -1.35
C ASP A 144 -8.79 14.61 -0.12
N GLY A 145 -8.95 15.93 -0.33
CA GLY A 145 -9.04 16.90 0.77
C GLY A 145 -10.25 16.63 1.68
N SER A 146 -11.40 16.33 1.10
CA SER A 146 -12.63 16.00 1.84
C SER A 146 -12.47 14.69 2.65
N ARG A 147 -11.87 13.66 2.05
CA ARG A 147 -11.58 12.39 2.72
C ARG A 147 -10.57 12.56 3.86
N ALA A 148 -9.53 13.37 3.65
CA ALA A 148 -8.53 13.68 4.67
C ALA A 148 -9.16 14.42 5.87
N ALA A 149 -10.01 15.42 5.61
CA ALA A 149 -10.72 16.14 6.66
C ALA A 149 -11.65 15.23 7.49
N LEU A 150 -12.38 14.33 6.83
CA LEU A 150 -13.24 13.35 7.51
C LEU A 150 -12.42 12.39 8.38
N LYS A 151 -11.27 11.91 7.87
CA LYS A 151 -10.35 11.06 8.63
C LYS A 151 -9.82 11.77 9.87
N ALA A 152 -9.35 13.02 9.73
CA ALA A 152 -8.84 13.81 10.85
C ALA A 152 -9.91 14.03 11.95
N LYS A 153 -11.16 14.27 11.56
CA LYS A 153 -12.30 14.37 12.49
C LYS A 153 -12.51 13.06 13.26
N ASN A 154 -12.52 11.94 12.56
CA ASN A 154 -12.70 10.61 13.17
C ASN A 154 -11.56 10.27 14.12
N ASP A 155 -10.32 10.57 13.75
CA ASP A 155 -9.15 10.34 14.60
C ASP A 155 -9.21 11.18 15.88
N ARG A 156 -9.66 12.45 15.79
CA ARG A 156 -9.87 13.31 16.96
C ARG A 156 -10.93 12.73 17.91
N ILE A 157 -12.06 12.25 17.38
CA ILE A 157 -13.11 11.61 18.18
C ILE A 157 -12.57 10.35 18.86
N ARG A 158 -11.79 9.54 18.13
CA ARG A 158 -11.18 8.32 18.67
C ARG A 158 -10.22 8.64 19.81
N GLN A 159 -9.35 9.63 19.65
CA GLN A 159 -8.43 10.06 20.70
C GLN A 159 -9.19 10.52 21.96
N GLN A 160 -10.24 11.33 21.80
CA GLN A 160 -11.07 11.78 22.92
C GLN A 160 -11.70 10.61 23.67
N ARG A 161 -12.22 9.61 22.97
CA ARG A 161 -12.78 8.40 23.59
C ARG A 161 -11.72 7.62 24.37
N LEU A 162 -10.54 7.42 23.77
CA LEU A 162 -9.42 6.75 24.44
C LEU A 162 -8.98 7.50 25.71
N HIS A 163 -8.91 8.82 25.67
CA HIS A 163 -8.59 9.64 26.84
C HIS A 163 -9.70 9.58 27.91
N ALA A 164 -10.97 9.51 27.52
CA ALA A 164 -12.07 9.34 28.46
C ALA A 164 -11.99 7.99 29.17
N THR A 165 -11.85 6.89 28.42
CA THR A 165 -11.71 5.54 28.97
C THR A 165 -10.50 5.40 29.88
N ARG A 166 -9.35 6.00 29.52
CA ARG A 166 -8.15 6.00 30.39
C ARG A 166 -8.42 6.69 31.72
N ARG A 167 -9.04 7.88 31.71
CA ARG A 167 -9.39 8.59 32.94
C ARG A 167 -10.39 7.82 33.79
N GLU A 168 -11.36 7.15 33.18
CA GLU A 168 -12.30 6.28 33.90
C GLU A 168 -11.57 5.13 34.61
N HIS A 169 -10.62 4.47 33.93
CA HIS A 169 -9.79 3.44 34.55
C HIS A 169 -8.92 3.97 35.69
N GLU A 170 -8.32 5.16 35.54
CA GLU A 170 -7.54 5.80 36.60
C GLU A 170 -8.39 6.07 37.84
N ILE A 171 -9.59 6.66 37.66
CA ILE A 171 -10.52 6.93 38.77
C ILE A 171 -10.95 5.63 39.47
N LEU A 172 -11.24 4.58 38.70
CA LEU A 172 -11.63 3.28 39.24
C LEU A 172 -10.50 2.63 40.02
N ALA A 173 -9.28 2.65 39.50
CA ALA A 173 -8.09 2.14 40.20
C ALA A 173 -7.83 2.90 41.52
N GLU A 174 -7.94 4.23 41.51
CA GLU A 174 -7.80 5.04 42.73
C GLU A 174 -8.90 4.75 43.77
N ALA A 175 -10.12 4.46 43.33
CA ALA A 175 -11.21 4.07 44.22
C ALA A 175 -10.98 2.68 44.82
N GLU A 176 -10.54 1.71 44.01
CA GLU A 176 -10.18 0.36 44.47
C GLU A 176 -9.04 0.39 45.47
N GLU A 177 -7.96 1.12 45.18
CA GLU A 177 -6.83 1.27 46.10
C GLU A 177 -7.25 1.85 47.45
N ARG A 178 -8.08 2.91 47.44
CA ARG A 178 -8.62 3.49 48.67
C ARG A 178 -9.46 2.47 49.43
N GLY A 179 -10.34 1.75 48.75
CA GLY A 179 -11.16 0.70 49.35
C GLY A 179 -10.33 -0.42 49.99
N ILE A 180 -9.25 -0.86 49.32
CA ILE A 180 -8.32 -1.87 49.86
C ILE A 180 -7.62 -1.34 51.11
N ARG A 181 -7.10 -0.10 51.07
CA ARG A 181 -6.43 0.52 52.23
C ARG A 181 -7.36 0.67 53.42
N GLU A 182 -8.59 1.10 53.19
CA GLU A 182 -9.61 1.21 54.25
C GLU A 182 -10.01 -0.16 54.80
N TRP A 183 -10.19 -1.17 53.94
CA TRP A 183 -10.46 -2.54 54.37
C TRP A 183 -9.34 -3.09 55.24
N GLN A 184 -8.07 -2.92 54.83
CA GLN A 184 -6.89 -3.33 55.59
C GLN A 184 -6.85 -2.65 56.97
N ARG A 185 -7.03 -1.32 57.01
CA ARG A 185 -7.12 -0.56 58.27
C ARG A 185 -8.24 -1.08 59.17
N ASN A 186 -9.41 -1.36 58.61
CA ASN A 186 -10.54 -1.91 59.35
C ASN A 186 -10.28 -3.33 59.85
N GLN A 187 -9.50 -4.15 59.13
CA GLN A 187 -9.04 -5.46 59.62
C GLN A 187 -8.09 -5.30 60.82
N GLU A 188 -7.13 -4.39 60.75
CA GLU A 188 -6.20 -4.11 61.86
C GLU A 188 -6.95 -3.65 63.11
N ILE A 189 -7.90 -2.72 62.96
CA ILE A 189 -8.76 -2.25 64.05
C ILE A 189 -9.55 -3.42 64.64
N ARG A 190 -10.17 -4.26 63.82
CA ARG A 190 -10.92 -5.44 64.29
C ARG A 190 -10.05 -6.41 65.06
N LEU A 191 -8.84 -6.70 64.57
CA LEU A 191 -7.88 -7.56 65.25
C LEU A 191 -7.45 -6.97 66.60
N ALA A 192 -7.15 -5.67 66.65
CA ALA A 192 -6.78 -4.96 67.87
C ALA A 192 -7.92 -4.97 68.89
N GLN A 193 -9.15 -4.66 68.46
CA GLN A 193 -10.35 -4.74 69.30
C GLN A 193 -10.57 -6.15 69.83
N GLY A 194 -10.41 -7.18 68.99
CA GLY A 194 -10.50 -8.58 69.39
C GLY A 194 -9.47 -8.96 70.45
N ARG A 195 -8.21 -8.51 70.31
CA ARG A 195 -7.15 -8.71 71.32
C ARG A 195 -7.51 -8.04 72.65
N THR A 196 -7.95 -6.79 72.62
CA THR A 196 -8.36 -6.05 73.82
C THR A 196 -9.55 -6.73 74.51
N GLN A 197 -10.56 -7.16 73.75
CA GLN A 197 -11.71 -7.89 74.29
C GLN A 197 -11.30 -9.23 74.91
N ALA A 198 -10.37 -9.97 74.28
CA ALA A 198 -9.85 -11.22 74.82
C ALA A 198 -9.11 -11.01 76.15
N LEU A 199 -8.30 -9.96 76.27
CA LEU A 199 -7.62 -9.59 77.51
C LEU A 199 -8.61 -9.26 78.63
N VAL A 200 -9.60 -8.42 78.35
CA VAL A 200 -10.66 -8.08 79.32
C VAL A 200 -11.43 -9.32 79.75
N ARG A 201 -11.76 -10.21 78.80
CA ARG A 201 -12.45 -11.47 79.10
C ARG A 201 -11.61 -12.41 79.96
N ALA A 202 -10.30 -12.49 79.71
CA ALA A 202 -9.37 -13.28 80.51
C ALA A 202 -9.29 -12.76 81.95
N GLN A 203 -9.11 -11.44 82.13
CA GLN A 203 -9.13 -10.80 83.45
C GLN A 203 -10.45 -11.04 84.19
N GLN A 204 -11.59 -10.90 83.50
CA GLN A 204 -12.90 -11.18 84.10
C GLN A 204 -13.05 -12.66 84.50
N ALA A 205 -12.51 -13.60 83.72
CA ALA A 205 -12.52 -15.01 84.05
C ALA A 205 -11.63 -15.31 85.27
N GLU A 206 -10.45 -14.70 85.36
CA GLU A 206 -9.54 -14.81 86.50
C GLU A 206 -10.17 -14.23 87.78
N MET A 207 -10.79 -13.05 87.71
CA MET A 207 -11.52 -12.45 88.83
C MET A 207 -12.71 -13.30 89.28
N LYS A 208 -13.41 -13.95 88.34
CA LYS A 208 -14.47 -14.91 88.68
C LYS A 208 -13.89 -16.17 89.32
N ALA A 209 -12.79 -16.71 88.80
CA ALA A 209 -12.14 -17.91 89.32
C ALA A 209 -11.59 -17.69 90.73
N THR A 210 -10.93 -16.56 90.98
CA THR A 210 -10.46 -16.15 92.31
C THR A 210 -11.63 -15.95 93.27
N ARG A 211 -12.73 -15.30 92.83
CA ARG A 211 -13.95 -15.17 93.65
C ARG A 211 -14.57 -16.53 94.00
N VAL A 212 -14.67 -17.44 93.03
CA VAL A 212 -15.18 -18.80 93.25
C VAL A 212 -14.23 -19.60 94.14
N GLY A 213 -12.91 -19.44 93.99
CA GLY A 213 -11.91 -20.04 94.87
C GLY A 213 -12.06 -19.54 96.31
N ALA A 214 -12.12 -18.23 96.52
CA ALA A 214 -12.34 -17.63 97.83
C ALA A 214 -13.68 -18.07 98.46
N MET A 215 -14.73 -18.20 97.65
CA MET A 215 -16.03 -18.73 98.12
C MET A 215 -15.91 -20.21 98.52
N ARG A 216 -15.27 -21.04 97.71
CA ARG A 216 -15.02 -22.46 98.05
C ARG A 216 -14.15 -22.61 99.30
N ASP A 217 -13.15 -21.75 99.49
CA ASP A 217 -12.31 -21.75 100.68
C ASP A 217 -13.09 -21.31 101.92
N ALA A 218 -14.01 -20.34 101.77
CA ALA A 218 -14.93 -19.95 102.83
C ALA A 218 -15.90 -21.08 103.17
N ASP A 219 -16.55 -21.69 102.17
CA ASP A 219 -17.45 -22.83 102.34
C ASP A 219 -16.71 -24.01 103.00
N ARG A 220 -15.45 -24.28 102.62
CA ARG A 220 -14.62 -25.31 103.24
C ARG A 220 -14.33 -25.00 104.71
N LYS A 221 -13.98 -23.75 105.04
CA LYS A 221 -13.78 -23.34 106.44
C LYS A 221 -15.06 -23.47 107.26
N ASP A 222 -16.21 -23.17 106.67
CA ASP A 222 -17.52 -23.32 107.32
C ASP A 222 -17.85 -24.80 107.57
N VAL A 223 -17.58 -25.68 106.61
CA VAL A 223 -17.72 -27.14 106.80
C VAL A 223 -16.73 -27.65 107.85
N ASP A 224 -15.46 -27.25 107.80
CA ASP A 224 -14.44 -27.66 108.77
C ASP A 224 -14.80 -27.17 110.20
N ALA A 225 -15.33 -25.94 110.32
CA ALA A 225 -15.85 -25.41 111.58
C ALA A 225 -17.10 -26.17 112.06
N GLY A 226 -18.03 -26.47 111.16
CA GLY A 226 -19.22 -27.27 111.46
C GLY A 226 -18.89 -28.71 111.85
N ILE A 227 -17.87 -29.32 111.25
CA ILE A 227 -17.34 -30.63 111.66
C ILE A 227 -16.72 -30.50 113.06
N ALA A 228 -15.91 -29.47 113.33
CA ALA A 228 -15.33 -29.25 114.65
C ALA A 228 -16.41 -29.04 115.73
N ASP A 229 -17.46 -28.29 115.44
CA ASP A 229 -18.61 -28.08 116.32
C ASP A 229 -19.42 -29.37 116.50
N PHE A 230 -19.61 -30.15 115.44
CA PHE A 230 -20.25 -31.46 115.50
C PHE A 230 -19.45 -32.45 116.34
N GLU A 231 -18.13 -32.54 116.15
CA GLU A 231 -17.22 -33.35 116.97
C GLU A 231 -17.15 -32.89 118.43
N ALA A 232 -17.28 -31.58 118.69
CA ALA A 232 -17.41 -31.05 120.04
C ALA A 232 -18.75 -31.48 120.68
N THR A 233 -19.84 -31.42 119.93
CA THR A 233 -21.18 -31.85 120.39
C THR A 233 -21.26 -33.36 120.59
N LEU A 234 -20.59 -34.16 119.73
CA LEU A 234 -20.48 -35.62 119.88
C LEU A 234 -19.68 -36.02 121.11
N ARG A 235 -18.62 -35.26 121.42
CA ARG A 235 -17.87 -35.41 122.69
C ARG A 235 -18.75 -35.12 123.90
N ASP A 236 -19.57 -34.07 123.84
CA ASP A 236 -20.38 -33.60 124.97
C ASP A 236 -21.63 -34.45 125.22
N VAL A 237 -22.28 -34.96 124.16
CA VAL A 237 -23.55 -35.70 124.26
C VAL A 237 -23.38 -37.22 124.27
N HIS A 238 -22.34 -37.76 123.62
CA HIS A 238 -22.22 -39.21 123.39
C HIS A 238 -20.94 -39.87 123.89
N GLY A 239 -19.95 -39.14 124.42
CA GLY A 239 -18.77 -39.73 125.09
C GLY A 239 -17.90 -40.64 124.20
N ILE A 240 -17.90 -40.42 122.88
CA ILE A 240 -17.11 -41.20 121.91
C ILE A 240 -15.80 -40.45 121.61
N GLU A 241 -14.67 -41.02 122.03
CA GLU A 241 -13.34 -40.58 121.57
C GLU A 241 -13.08 -41.13 120.15
N THR A 242 -13.22 -40.28 119.12
CA THR A 242 -12.70 -40.59 117.80
C THR A 242 -11.18 -40.45 117.80
N ARG A 243 -10.52 -41.61 118.01
CA ARG A 243 -9.09 -41.79 117.74
C ARG A 243 -8.85 -41.50 116.25
N ALA A 244 -8.05 -40.48 115.97
CA ALA A 244 -7.64 -40.14 114.61
C ALA A 244 -6.88 -41.31 113.95
N GLY A 245 -7.27 -41.65 112.72
CA GLY A 245 -6.42 -42.36 111.76
C GLY A 245 -6.75 -43.83 111.52
N GLU A 246 -7.50 -44.11 110.46
CA GLU A 246 -7.07 -45.04 109.40
C GLU A 246 -7.96 -44.86 108.15
N LEU A 247 -7.31 -44.45 107.07
CA LEU A 247 -7.81 -44.41 105.69
C LEU A 247 -8.06 -45.85 105.18
N PRO A 248 -8.81 -45.98 104.08
CA PRO A 248 -8.19 -46.50 102.86
C PRO A 248 -7.89 -45.42 101.82
#